data_AF-A0A3L6SJB9-F1
#
_entry.id   AF-A0A3L6SJB9-F1
#
_cell.length_a   1.000
_cell.length_b   1.000
_cell.length_c   1.000
_cell.angle_alpha   90.00
_cell.angle_beta   90.00
_cell.angle_gamma   90.00
#
_symmetry.space_group_name_H-M   'P 1'
#
loop_
_entity.id
_entity.type
_entity.pdbx_description
1 polymer ?
#
loop_
_entity_poly.entity_id
_entity_poly.type
_entity_poly.pdbx_seq_one_letter_code
_entity_poly.pdbx_strand_id
1 'polypeptide(L)'
;MAELVETYACSPATERGRGILLAGDPKTDTIAYCTGRSVIIRRLDAPLDAWAYQDHAYPTTVARFSPNGEWVASADASGCVRVWGRYGDRALKAEFRPLSGRVDDLRWSPDGLRIVVSGDGKGKSFVRAFVWDSGSTVGEFDGHSKRVLSCDFKPTRPFRIVTCGEDFLANFYEGPPFKFKHSIRDHSNFVNCIRYSPDGSKFITVSSDKKGLIYDGKTGEKIGELSAEGGHTGSIYAVSWSLDSKQVLTVSADKTAKIWDIMEDASGKLNRTLACPGIGGVDDMLVGCLWQNDHLVTVSLGGTFNVFSASNLDKEPVTFAGHLKTISSLVLFSQSSPRTILSTSYDGVIMRWIQGVGYGGRLMRKNNTQIKCFAAVEEELVTSGYDNKVFRIPLNGDQCGDAESVDVGGQPNALNLAIQKPEFALITTDSGIVLLQNSKVISTTKVNYTITSSSVSPDGTEAVVGAQDGKLRIYSINGDTVTEEAVLEKHRGAITSIHYSPDVSMFASADVNREAVVWDRASREIKLKNMLYHTARINTVAWSPDSRLVATGSLDTCAIVYEIDKPAASRITIKGAHLGGVHGLTFVDNDTLVTAGEDACIRVWKVAQQ
;
A
#
# COMPACT_ATOMS: atom_id res chain seq x y z
N MET A 1 11.04 -24.60 6.89
CA MET A 1 11.22 -23.15 7.20
C MET A 1 10.55 -22.37 6.08
N ALA A 2 10.04 -21.17 6.33
CA ALA A 2 9.45 -20.34 5.29
C ALA A 2 10.43 -19.22 4.89
N GLU A 3 10.64 -19.04 3.59
CA GLU A 3 11.51 -18.03 3.00
C GLU A 3 10.70 -17.03 2.17
N LEU A 4 10.95 -15.74 2.34
CA LEU A 4 10.30 -14.70 1.54
C LEU A 4 10.96 -14.65 0.15
N VAL A 5 10.18 -14.83 -0.91
CA VAL A 5 10.67 -14.86 -2.30
C VAL A 5 10.35 -13.56 -3.02
N GLU A 6 9.12 -13.07 -2.91
CA GLU A 6 8.66 -11.87 -3.61
C GLU A 6 7.85 -10.97 -2.68
N THR A 7 7.98 -9.66 -2.87
CA THR A 7 7.12 -8.65 -2.23
C THR A 7 6.46 -7.79 -3.30
N TYR A 8 5.13 -7.83 -3.37
CA TYR A 8 4.37 -6.86 -4.14
C TYR A 8 4.04 -5.68 -3.23
N ALA A 9 4.81 -4.62 -3.40
CA ALA A 9 4.74 -3.44 -2.55
C ALA A 9 3.46 -2.62 -2.77
N CYS A 10 2.91 -2.15 -1.67
CA CYS A 10 1.87 -1.12 -1.62
C CYS A 10 2.30 0.21 -2.26
N SER A 11 1.33 1.04 -2.58
CA SER A 11 1.55 2.42 -3.03
C SER A 11 1.78 3.38 -1.85
N PRO A 12 2.44 4.54 -2.08
CA PRO A 12 2.65 5.54 -1.04
C PRO A 12 1.31 6.10 -0.57
N ALA A 13 1.23 6.49 0.71
CA ALA A 13 0.04 7.15 1.21
C ALA A 13 -0.14 8.51 0.53
N THR A 14 -1.25 8.67 -0.17
CA THR A 14 -1.62 9.90 -0.88
C THR A 14 -2.79 10.60 -0.20
N GLU A 15 -2.83 11.92 -0.30
CA GLU A 15 -3.89 12.78 0.24
C GLU A 15 -4.18 13.88 -0.78
N ARG A 16 -5.46 14.15 -1.02
CA ARG A 16 -5.84 15.19 -2.00
C ARG A 16 -5.38 16.56 -1.52
N GLY A 17 -4.83 17.35 -2.44
CA GLY A 17 -4.36 18.71 -2.13
C GLY A 17 -2.96 18.74 -1.51
N ARG A 18 -2.25 17.61 -1.49
CA ARG A 18 -0.98 17.49 -0.81
C ARG A 18 0.05 16.73 -1.62
N GLY A 19 1.27 17.26 -1.64
CA GLY A 19 2.41 16.57 -2.24
C GLY A 19 2.97 15.45 -1.38
N ILE A 20 3.50 14.42 -2.03
CA ILE A 20 4.32 13.39 -1.41
C ILE A 20 5.78 13.60 -1.78
N LEU A 21 6.68 13.33 -0.85
CA LEU A 21 8.10 13.58 -1.04
C LEU A 21 8.88 12.27 -1.04
N LEU A 22 9.20 11.79 -2.23
CA LEU A 22 10.00 10.59 -2.43
C LEU A 22 11.48 10.85 -2.10
N ALA A 23 12.19 9.80 -1.72
CA ALA A 23 13.65 9.80 -1.69
C ALA A 23 14.17 8.78 -2.70
N GLY A 24 15.32 9.08 -3.29
CA GLY A 24 16.07 8.15 -4.12
C GLY A 24 17.50 8.06 -3.65
N ASP A 25 18.08 6.87 -3.82
CA ASP A 25 19.52 6.66 -3.74
C ASP A 25 20.09 6.51 -5.16
N PRO A 26 20.91 7.47 -5.63
CA PRO A 26 21.52 7.41 -6.96
C PRO A 26 22.47 6.24 -7.16
N LYS A 27 23.00 5.63 -6.10
CA LYS A 27 23.95 4.51 -6.25
C LYS A 27 23.27 3.21 -6.65
N THR A 28 22.00 3.04 -6.30
CA THR A 28 21.30 1.74 -6.41
C THR A 28 19.92 1.86 -7.06
N ASP A 29 19.57 3.01 -7.64
CA ASP A 29 18.25 3.31 -8.22
C ASP A 29 17.08 2.87 -7.34
N THR A 30 17.28 3.02 -6.03
CA THR A 30 16.33 2.60 -5.00
C THR A 30 15.57 3.81 -4.51
N ILE A 31 14.26 3.67 -4.41
CA ILE A 31 13.38 4.70 -3.86
C ILE A 31 12.89 4.33 -2.47
N ALA A 32 12.62 5.35 -1.67
CA ALA A 32 11.94 5.23 -0.38
C ALA A 32 10.68 6.09 -0.35
N TYR A 33 9.61 5.52 0.18
CA TYR A 33 8.33 6.20 0.41
C TYR A 33 7.61 5.63 1.62
N CYS A 34 6.61 6.35 2.12
CA CYS A 34 5.92 6.01 3.36
C CYS A 34 4.47 5.62 3.08
N THR A 35 3.97 4.60 3.80
CA THR A 35 2.55 4.28 3.84
C THR A 35 2.17 3.63 5.16
N GLY A 36 0.99 3.99 5.69
CA GLY A 36 0.60 3.57 7.03
C GLY A 36 1.73 3.82 8.04
N ARG A 37 2.13 2.79 8.77
CA ARG A 37 3.25 2.80 9.74
C ARG A 37 4.56 2.25 9.18
N SER A 38 4.69 2.18 7.86
CA SER A 38 5.79 1.51 7.18
C SER A 38 6.55 2.46 6.25
N VAL A 39 7.87 2.32 6.24
CA VAL A 39 8.73 2.88 5.18
C VAL A 39 9.02 1.77 4.19
N ILE A 40 8.65 1.98 2.93
CA ILE A 40 8.90 1.04 1.84
C ILE A 40 10.18 1.44 1.12
N ILE A 41 11.08 0.48 0.96
CA ILE A 41 12.29 0.59 0.16
C ILE A 41 12.12 -0.33 -1.04
N ARG A 42 12.27 0.21 -2.25
CA ARG A 42 12.02 -0.52 -3.50
C ARG A 42 13.00 -0.10 -4.59
N ARG A 43 13.53 -1.07 -5.33
CA ARG A 43 14.34 -0.81 -6.52
C ARG A 43 13.47 -0.52 -7.74
N LEU A 44 13.87 0.46 -8.55
CA LEU A 44 13.17 0.82 -9.78
C LEU A 44 13.43 -0.19 -10.92
N ASP A 45 14.64 -0.74 -10.97
CA ASP A 45 15.09 -1.70 -11.99
C ASP A 45 14.69 -3.15 -11.65
N ALA A 46 14.50 -3.45 -10.36
CA ALA A 46 14.03 -4.74 -9.85
C ALA A 46 12.80 -4.54 -8.95
N PRO A 47 11.60 -4.33 -9.51
CA PRO A 47 10.43 -3.88 -8.74
C PRO A 47 9.93 -4.87 -7.67
N LEU A 48 10.33 -6.15 -7.76
CA LEU A 48 10.05 -7.19 -6.76
C LEU A 48 11.03 -7.19 -5.57
N ASP A 49 12.20 -6.56 -5.75
CA ASP A 49 13.14 -6.28 -4.66
C ASP A 49 12.64 -5.07 -3.88
N ALA A 50 11.67 -5.37 -3.02
CA ALA A 50 11.01 -4.42 -2.14
C ALA A 50 10.87 -5.00 -0.75
N TRP A 51 11.00 -4.14 0.26
CA TRP A 51 10.78 -4.50 1.65
C TRP A 51 10.31 -3.29 2.46
N ALA A 52 9.82 -3.55 3.68
CA ALA A 52 9.26 -2.55 4.56
C ALA A 52 10.02 -2.50 5.90
N TYR A 53 10.29 -1.29 6.38
CA TYR A 53 10.64 -1.01 7.78
C TYR A 53 9.38 -0.63 8.54
N GLN A 54 9.06 -1.34 9.63
CA GLN A 54 7.71 -1.35 10.22
C GLN A 54 7.67 -1.04 11.73
N ASP A 55 8.73 -0.43 12.27
CA ASP A 55 8.81 -0.18 13.72
C ASP A 55 8.05 1.09 14.15
N HIS A 56 7.61 1.95 13.22
CA HIS A 56 6.83 3.15 13.53
C HIS A 56 5.53 2.83 14.26
N ALA A 57 5.33 3.51 15.41
CA ALA A 57 4.10 3.40 16.18
C ALA A 57 2.98 4.24 15.58
N TYR A 58 3.33 5.35 14.91
CA TYR A 58 2.40 6.28 14.27
C TYR A 58 2.61 6.28 12.74
N PRO A 59 1.65 6.80 11.97
CA PRO A 59 1.78 6.84 10.51
C PRO A 59 3.04 7.58 10.06
N THR A 60 3.88 6.88 9.29
CA THR A 60 5.10 7.41 8.68
C THR A 60 4.76 8.45 7.62
N THR A 61 5.57 9.49 7.50
CA THR A 61 5.29 10.62 6.61
C THR A 61 6.38 10.85 5.58
N VAL A 62 7.64 10.69 5.97
CA VAL A 62 8.80 10.94 5.11
C VAL A 62 9.96 10.04 5.50
N ALA A 63 10.76 9.62 4.52
CA ALA A 63 12.00 8.91 4.73
C ALA A 63 13.07 9.43 3.77
N ARG A 64 14.35 9.42 4.18
CA ARG A 64 15.50 9.82 3.36
C ARG A 64 16.71 8.97 3.65
N PHE A 65 17.43 8.63 2.59
CA PHE A 65 18.76 8.07 2.66
C PHE A 65 19.76 9.12 3.16
N SER A 66 20.66 8.69 4.02
CA SER A 66 21.86 9.45 4.36
C SER A 66 22.80 9.57 3.16
N PRO A 67 23.66 10.60 3.07
CA PRO A 67 24.54 10.79 1.92
C PRO A 67 25.51 9.65 1.65
N ASN A 68 25.90 8.89 2.69
CA ASN A 68 26.74 7.71 2.51
C ASN A 68 25.96 6.48 2.01
N GLY A 69 24.63 6.43 2.23
CA GLY A 69 23.73 5.35 1.83
C GLY A 69 23.49 4.29 2.92
N GLU A 70 24.23 4.35 4.03
CA GLU A 70 24.23 3.32 5.09
C GLU A 70 23.02 3.44 6.03
N TRP A 71 22.55 4.67 6.24
CA TRP A 71 21.45 4.97 7.15
C TRP A 71 20.22 5.49 6.40
N VAL A 72 19.05 5.18 6.94
CA VAL A 72 17.79 5.80 6.56
C VAL A 72 17.25 6.57 7.77
N ALA A 73 16.87 7.82 7.56
CA ALA A 73 16.09 8.57 8.54
C ALA A 73 14.63 8.61 8.10
N SER A 74 13.72 8.21 8.98
CA SER A 74 12.28 8.23 8.74
C SER A 74 11.54 8.95 9.86
N ALA A 75 10.46 9.64 9.51
CA ALA A 75 9.67 10.42 10.45
C ALA A 75 8.19 10.06 10.40
N ASP A 76 7.45 10.40 11.45
CA ASP A 76 6.03 10.10 11.57
C ASP A 76 5.16 11.28 12.04
N ALA A 77 3.85 11.02 12.05
CA ALA A 77 2.82 11.99 12.42
C ALA A 77 2.88 12.45 13.90
N SER A 78 3.62 11.75 14.77
CA SER A 78 3.79 12.15 16.17
C SER A 78 4.96 13.12 16.40
N GLY A 79 5.74 13.38 15.35
CA GLY A 79 6.96 14.19 15.45
C GLY A 79 8.21 13.37 15.75
N CYS A 80 8.10 12.05 15.74
CA CYS A 80 9.23 11.15 15.96
C CYS A 80 10.05 11.00 14.68
N VAL A 81 11.37 10.97 14.83
CA VAL A 81 12.35 10.69 13.78
C VAL A 81 13.22 9.54 14.25
N ARG A 82 13.33 8.52 13.40
CA ARG A 82 14.16 7.34 13.62
C ARG A 82 15.26 7.28 12.58
N VAL A 83 16.46 6.92 13.02
CA VAL A 83 17.59 6.63 12.16
C VAL A 83 17.97 5.17 12.36
N TRP A 84 18.01 4.41 11.28
CA TRP A 84 18.16 2.96 11.31
C TRP A 84 19.02 2.49 10.13
N GLY A 85 19.66 1.33 10.30
CA GLY A 85 20.58 0.78 9.30
C GLY A 85 19.85 0.29 8.05
N ARG A 86 20.37 0.59 6.85
CA ARG A 86 19.74 0.14 5.61
C ARG A 86 19.93 -1.36 5.34
N TYR A 87 21.08 -1.88 5.73
CA TYR A 87 21.48 -3.26 5.48
C TYR A 87 21.38 -4.12 6.75
N GLY A 88 21.49 -5.44 6.58
CA GLY A 88 21.51 -6.39 7.69
C GLY A 88 20.19 -6.46 8.46
N ASP A 89 20.30 -6.40 9.79
CA ASP A 89 19.16 -6.47 10.72
C ASP A 89 18.33 -5.18 10.79
N ARG A 90 18.79 -4.13 10.10
CA ARG A 90 18.14 -2.81 10.05
C ARG A 90 17.94 -2.19 11.44
N ALA A 91 18.92 -2.41 12.32
CA ALA A 91 18.86 -1.95 13.70
C ALA A 91 18.58 -0.45 13.81
N LEU A 92 17.72 -0.10 14.77
CA LEU A 92 17.48 1.27 15.19
C LEU A 92 18.74 1.82 15.86
N LYS A 93 19.28 2.91 15.33
CA LYS A 93 20.49 3.57 15.84
C LYS A 93 20.16 4.77 16.73
N ALA A 94 19.16 5.55 16.35
CA ALA A 94 18.74 6.71 17.11
C ALA A 94 17.25 7.00 16.93
N GLU A 95 16.62 7.51 17.98
CA GLU A 95 15.23 7.96 17.98
C GLU A 95 15.12 9.29 18.72
N PHE A 96 14.53 10.29 18.06
CA PHE A 96 14.31 11.61 18.64
C PHE A 96 12.91 12.11 18.32
N ARG A 97 12.38 12.99 19.18
CA ARG A 97 11.12 13.71 18.93
C ARG A 97 11.40 15.21 18.75
N PRO A 98 11.91 15.63 17.57
CA PRO A 98 12.26 17.03 17.34
C PRO A 98 11.06 17.98 17.32
N LEU A 99 9.90 17.50 16.86
CA LEU A 99 8.64 18.26 16.78
C LEU A 99 7.57 17.61 17.67
N SER A 100 6.59 18.40 18.13
CA SER A 100 5.46 17.91 18.94
C SER A 100 4.26 17.44 18.12
N GLY A 101 4.31 17.64 16.80
CA GLY A 101 3.29 17.23 15.84
C GLY A 101 3.94 16.64 14.60
N ARG A 102 3.14 16.50 13.54
CA ARG A 102 3.52 15.78 12.32
C ARG A 102 4.79 16.34 11.67
N VAL A 103 5.74 15.47 11.32
CA VAL A 103 6.83 15.82 10.42
C VAL A 103 6.34 15.73 8.97
N ASP A 104 6.62 16.76 8.18
CA ASP A 104 6.24 16.87 6.77
C ASP A 104 7.41 16.58 5.82
N ASP A 105 8.59 17.11 6.16
CA ASP A 105 9.81 16.87 5.39
C ASP A 105 11.00 16.75 6.34
N LEU A 106 12.01 16.05 5.85
CA LEU A 106 13.25 15.78 6.56
C LEU A 106 14.37 15.74 5.51
N ARG A 107 15.53 16.31 5.84
CA ARG A 107 16.73 16.28 4.99
C ARG A 107 18.00 16.10 5.82
N TRP A 108 18.92 15.30 5.28
CA TRP A 108 20.26 15.16 5.79
C TRP A 108 21.12 16.34 5.35
N SER A 109 22.04 16.76 6.20
CA SER A 109 23.11 17.66 5.77
C SER A 109 24.06 16.93 4.82
N PRO A 110 24.77 17.64 3.94
CA PRO A 110 25.63 17.02 2.93
C PRO A 110 26.84 16.30 3.54
N ASP A 111 27.27 16.73 4.72
CA ASP A 111 28.32 16.07 5.51
C ASP A 111 27.80 14.83 6.29
N GLY A 112 26.51 14.53 6.23
CA GLY A 112 25.90 13.38 6.92
C GLY A 112 25.87 13.50 8.45
N LEU A 113 26.12 14.68 9.01
CA LEU A 113 26.23 14.89 10.46
C LEU A 113 24.95 15.45 11.11
N ARG A 114 24.06 16.06 10.32
CA ARG A 114 22.87 16.76 10.84
C ARG A 114 21.63 16.37 10.06
N ILE A 115 20.50 16.51 10.70
CA ILE A 115 19.18 16.36 10.10
C ILE A 115 18.40 17.64 10.38
N VAL A 116 17.75 18.18 9.35
CA VAL A 116 16.71 19.19 9.49
C VAL A 116 15.36 18.53 9.27
N VAL A 117 14.39 18.93 10.09
CA VAL A 117 13.00 18.53 9.97
C VAL A 117 12.10 19.75 9.92
N SER A 118 11.01 19.63 9.18
CA SER A 118 9.93 20.60 9.13
C SER A 118 8.59 19.92 9.27
N GLY A 119 7.62 20.61 9.85
CA GLY A 119 6.26 20.10 9.97
C GLY A 119 5.35 20.98 10.79
N ASP A 120 4.45 20.32 11.51
CA ASP A 120 3.55 20.96 12.46
C ASP A 120 4.11 20.86 13.89
N GLY A 121 4.27 22.03 14.53
CA GLY A 121 4.72 22.15 15.89
C GLY A 121 3.66 22.85 16.72
N LYS A 122 2.91 22.09 17.52
CA LYS A 122 2.00 22.67 18.52
C LYS A 122 2.83 23.52 19.49
N GLY A 123 2.75 24.86 19.36
CA GLY A 123 3.35 25.80 20.32
C GLY A 123 4.67 26.50 19.92
N LYS A 124 4.99 26.63 18.61
CA LYS A 124 5.96 27.57 17.96
C LYS A 124 7.16 26.94 17.22
N SER A 125 7.50 25.68 17.45
CA SER A 125 8.66 25.05 16.78
C SER A 125 8.23 24.26 15.55
N PHE A 126 8.20 24.89 14.37
CA PHE A 126 7.84 24.21 13.11
C PHE A 126 9.04 23.57 12.38
N VAL A 127 10.25 24.03 12.68
CA VAL A 127 11.50 23.58 12.05
C VAL A 127 12.53 23.32 13.13
N ARG A 128 13.31 22.25 12.98
CA ARG A 128 14.42 21.95 13.88
C ARG A 128 15.55 21.28 13.12
N ALA A 129 16.79 21.73 13.37
CA ALA A 129 17.99 21.01 12.96
C ALA A 129 18.74 20.48 14.18
N PHE A 130 19.25 19.26 14.08
CA PHE A 130 19.97 18.58 15.15
C PHE A 130 21.05 17.67 14.60
N VAL A 131 22.04 17.33 15.42
CA VAL A 131 23.06 16.32 15.10
C VAL A 131 22.42 14.94 15.20
N TRP A 132 22.54 14.12 14.16
CA TRP A 132 21.71 12.90 14.00
C TRP A 132 21.99 11.81 15.04
N ASP A 133 23.16 11.78 15.68
CA ASP A 133 23.57 10.74 16.63
C ASP A 133 23.31 11.12 18.10
N SER A 134 23.46 12.40 18.45
CA SER A 134 23.31 12.92 19.81
C SER A 134 21.98 13.63 20.06
N GLY A 135 21.28 14.05 19.02
CA GLY A 135 20.05 14.86 19.14
C GLY A 135 20.28 16.31 19.53
N SER A 136 21.54 16.73 19.65
CA SER A 136 21.92 18.11 20.02
C SER A 136 21.42 19.10 18.99
N THR A 137 20.77 20.18 19.41
CA THR A 137 20.22 21.18 18.49
C THR A 137 21.33 21.96 17.80
N VAL A 138 21.13 22.32 16.54
CA VAL A 138 22.09 23.10 15.76
C VAL A 138 21.41 24.35 15.22
N GLY A 139 21.21 25.32 16.10
CA GLY A 139 20.64 26.62 15.74
C GLY A 139 19.23 26.86 16.26
N GLU A 140 18.71 28.03 15.91
CA GLU A 140 17.40 28.55 16.27
C GLU A 140 16.62 28.86 15.00
N PHE A 141 15.39 28.37 14.93
CA PHE A 141 14.52 28.51 13.78
C PHE A 141 13.29 29.33 14.18
N ASP A 142 13.14 30.47 13.52
CA ASP A 142 11.98 31.36 13.66
C ASP A 142 11.59 31.86 12.25
N GLY A 143 10.41 32.47 12.14
CA GLY A 143 9.92 33.14 10.92
C GLY A 143 8.68 32.49 10.28
N HIS A 144 8.35 31.24 10.63
CA HIS A 144 7.11 30.61 10.17
C HIS A 144 5.97 30.80 11.18
N SER A 145 4.77 31.10 10.68
CA SER A 145 3.57 31.28 11.50
C SER A 145 2.57 30.13 11.39
N LYS A 146 2.78 29.25 10.42
CA LYS A 146 1.98 28.05 10.16
C LYS A 146 2.90 26.87 9.88
N ARG A 147 2.27 25.72 9.65
CA ARG A 147 2.92 24.45 9.31
C ARG A 147 3.87 24.60 8.12
N VAL A 148 5.05 23.97 8.25
CA VAL A 148 6.12 24.01 7.25
C VAL A 148 6.13 22.69 6.48
N LEU A 149 5.92 22.77 5.17
CA LEU A 149 5.67 21.62 4.30
C LEU A 149 6.94 21.00 3.75
N SER A 150 8.00 21.80 3.55
CA SER A 150 9.25 21.30 3.00
C SER A 150 10.47 22.04 3.54
N CYS A 151 11.59 21.33 3.59
CA CYS A 151 12.89 21.87 3.99
C CYS A 151 14.01 21.27 3.15
N ASP A 152 15.13 21.99 3.01
CA ASP A 152 16.32 21.48 2.34
C ASP A 152 17.63 22.13 2.81
N PHE A 153 18.72 21.39 2.69
CA PHE A 153 20.08 21.87 2.92
C PHE A 153 20.73 22.29 1.61
N LYS A 154 21.49 23.39 1.64
CA LYS A 154 22.41 23.69 0.54
C LYS A 154 23.50 22.61 0.49
N PRO A 155 23.69 21.91 -0.65
CA PRO A 155 24.63 20.80 -0.76
C PRO A 155 26.10 21.23 -0.63
N THR A 156 26.38 22.50 -0.91
CA THR A 156 27.74 23.08 -0.90
C THR A 156 27.91 24.14 0.17
N ARG A 157 29.15 24.34 0.64
CA ARG A 157 29.48 25.42 1.58
C ARG A 157 29.31 26.80 0.92
N PRO A 158 29.04 27.87 1.71
CA PRO A 158 28.68 27.83 3.13
C PRO A 158 27.29 27.18 3.30
N PHE A 159 27.10 26.39 4.37
CA PHE A 159 25.83 25.69 4.56
C PHE A 159 24.68 26.69 4.77
N ARG A 160 23.53 26.36 4.18
CA ARG A 160 22.27 27.10 4.30
C ARG A 160 21.15 26.09 4.48
N ILE A 161 20.08 26.55 5.12
CA ILE A 161 18.81 25.82 5.16
C ILE A 161 17.77 26.74 4.54
N VAL A 162 16.87 26.13 3.78
CA VAL A 162 15.67 26.79 3.27
C VAL A 162 14.45 25.98 3.66
N THR A 163 13.36 26.66 4.01
CA THR A 163 12.09 26.03 4.38
C THR A 163 10.92 26.75 3.74
N CYS A 164 9.80 26.06 3.52
CA CYS A 164 8.59 26.67 2.97
C CYS A 164 7.31 26.04 3.54
N GLY A 165 6.20 26.78 3.59
CA GLY A 165 5.01 26.34 4.32
C GLY A 165 3.66 26.93 3.90
N GLU A 166 2.66 26.65 4.74
CA GLU A 166 1.26 27.07 4.58
C GLU A 166 1.02 28.56 4.87
N ASP A 167 2.04 29.27 5.37
CA ASP A 167 2.03 30.72 5.56
C ASP A 167 2.41 31.49 4.28
N PHE A 168 2.57 30.78 3.15
CA PHE A 168 2.94 31.31 1.84
C PHE A 168 4.38 31.83 1.77
N LEU A 169 5.18 31.55 2.81
CA LEU A 169 6.55 32.01 2.92
C LEU A 169 7.53 30.90 2.55
N ALA A 170 8.69 31.31 2.05
CA ALA A 170 9.92 30.56 2.22
C ALA A 170 10.85 31.31 3.18
N ASN A 171 11.55 30.60 4.07
CA ASN A 171 12.49 31.21 5.01
C ASN A 171 13.91 30.71 4.72
N PHE A 172 14.87 31.63 4.84
CA PHE A 172 16.28 31.38 4.57
C PHE A 172 17.10 31.49 5.86
N TYR A 173 17.98 30.50 6.11
CA TYR A 173 18.78 30.41 7.33
C TYR A 173 20.26 30.23 7.02
N GLU A 174 21.12 30.89 7.80
CA GLU A 174 22.58 30.80 7.68
C GLU A 174 23.19 30.11 8.89
N GLY A 175 24.19 29.25 8.68
CA GLY A 175 24.85 28.53 9.77
C GLY A 175 25.97 27.62 9.28
N PRO A 176 26.50 26.73 10.15
CA PRO A 176 26.11 26.45 11.53
C PRO A 176 26.75 27.40 12.59
N PRO A 177 26.12 27.63 13.77
CA PRO A 177 24.75 27.27 14.13
C PRO A 177 23.74 28.01 13.24
N PHE A 178 22.65 27.34 12.85
CA PHE A 178 21.68 27.94 11.93
C PHE A 178 20.86 29.03 12.62
N LYS A 179 20.71 30.17 11.96
CA LYS A 179 19.92 31.30 12.42
C LYS A 179 19.09 31.87 11.28
N PHE A 180 17.90 32.36 11.61
CA PHE A 180 17.03 33.04 10.66
C PHE A 180 17.73 34.25 10.04
N LYS A 181 17.63 34.39 8.70
CA LYS A 181 18.15 35.55 7.96
C LYS A 181 17.03 36.46 7.50
N HIS A 182 16.11 35.94 6.68
CA HIS A 182 14.95 36.67 6.17
C HIS A 182 13.87 35.71 5.63
N SER A 183 12.68 36.27 5.41
CA SER A 183 11.55 35.61 4.74
C SER A 183 11.41 36.08 3.30
N ILE A 184 11.03 35.17 2.43
CA ILE A 184 10.76 35.36 1.00
C ILE A 184 9.23 35.32 0.82
N ARG A 185 8.66 36.37 0.23
CA ARG A 185 7.21 36.65 0.15
C ARG A 185 6.69 36.71 -1.29
N ASP A 186 7.26 35.91 -2.18
CA ASP A 186 6.97 35.99 -3.61
C ASP A 186 5.76 35.15 -4.05
N HIS A 187 5.29 34.24 -3.19
CA HIS A 187 4.13 33.38 -3.46
C HIS A 187 2.85 33.92 -2.82
N SER A 188 1.71 33.66 -3.46
CA SER A 188 0.38 34.10 -2.99
C SER A 188 -0.48 32.97 -2.41
N ASN A 189 0.07 31.75 -2.34
CA ASN A 189 -0.59 30.55 -1.83
C ASN A 189 0.44 29.57 -1.22
N PHE A 190 -0.01 28.40 -0.75
CA PHE A 190 0.85 27.40 -0.09
C PHE A 190 2.07 27.06 -0.94
N VAL A 191 3.26 27.20 -0.33
CA VAL A 191 4.52 26.79 -0.96
C VAL A 191 4.76 25.33 -0.59
N ASN A 192 4.49 24.43 -1.53
CA ASN A 192 4.36 23.00 -1.27
C ASN A 192 5.71 22.28 -1.17
N CYS A 193 6.71 22.71 -1.95
CA CYS A 193 8.01 22.06 -2.01
C CYS A 193 9.13 23.04 -2.34
N ILE A 194 10.31 22.81 -1.77
CA ILE A 194 11.53 23.57 -2.01
C ILE A 194 12.72 22.63 -2.17
N ARG A 195 13.55 22.82 -3.21
CA ARG A 195 14.74 21.99 -3.43
C ARG A 195 15.92 22.79 -3.93
N TYR A 196 17.08 22.53 -3.34
CA TYR A 196 18.36 22.97 -3.88
C TYR A 196 18.73 22.17 -5.14
N SER A 197 19.34 22.85 -6.08
CA SER A 197 20.12 22.22 -7.16
C SER A 197 21.28 21.42 -6.57
N PRO A 198 21.69 20.28 -7.17
CA PRO A 198 22.81 19.48 -6.68
C PRO A 198 24.14 20.24 -6.52
N ASP A 199 24.42 21.23 -7.36
CA ASP A 199 25.59 22.11 -7.20
C ASP A 199 25.42 23.17 -6.08
N GLY A 200 24.19 23.38 -5.62
CA GLY A 200 23.82 24.33 -4.59
C GLY A 200 23.88 25.80 -5.03
N SER A 201 24.02 26.07 -6.33
CA SER A 201 24.05 27.41 -6.89
C SER A 201 22.68 28.07 -6.89
N LYS A 202 21.62 27.28 -7.03
CA LYS A 202 20.21 27.72 -7.06
C LYS A 202 19.33 26.86 -6.16
N PHE A 203 18.18 27.38 -5.76
CA PHE A 203 17.06 26.57 -5.29
C PHE A 203 15.77 27.02 -5.96
N ILE A 204 14.79 26.13 -5.98
CA ILE A 204 13.47 26.39 -6.56
C ILE A 204 12.38 26.15 -5.52
N THR A 205 11.38 27.02 -5.48
CA THR A 205 10.13 26.83 -4.74
C THR A 205 8.99 26.60 -5.72
N VAL A 206 8.08 25.70 -5.36
CA VAL A 206 6.85 25.46 -6.13
C VAL A 206 5.62 25.59 -5.24
N SER A 207 4.54 26.17 -5.80
CA SER A 207 3.40 26.63 -5.02
C SER A 207 2.06 26.27 -5.63
N SER A 208 1.03 26.30 -4.78
CA SER A 208 -0.38 26.23 -5.15
C SER A 208 -0.86 27.45 -5.94
N ASP A 209 -0.06 28.51 -6.06
CA ASP A 209 -0.29 29.63 -6.98
C ASP A 209 0.11 29.33 -8.43
N LYS A 210 0.52 28.07 -8.70
CA LYS A 210 0.87 27.53 -10.03
C LYS A 210 2.22 28.02 -10.56
N LYS A 211 3.02 28.71 -9.74
CA LYS A 211 4.35 29.20 -10.12
C LYS A 211 5.47 28.37 -9.51
N GLY A 212 6.56 28.27 -10.25
CA GLY A 212 7.87 27.85 -9.74
C GLY A 212 8.82 29.02 -9.78
N LEU A 213 9.42 29.39 -8.64
CA LEU A 213 10.32 30.54 -8.52
C LEU A 213 11.74 30.09 -8.22
N ILE A 214 12.74 30.72 -8.85
CA ILE A 214 14.15 30.35 -8.79
C ILE A 214 14.93 31.42 -8.03
N TYR A 215 15.78 30.98 -7.11
CA TYR A 215 16.53 31.83 -6.20
C TYR A 215 18.02 31.51 -6.22
N ASP A 216 18.84 32.49 -5.85
CA ASP A 216 20.25 32.28 -5.60
C ASP A 216 20.46 31.42 -4.34
N GLY A 217 21.26 30.37 -4.48
CA GLY A 217 21.48 29.39 -3.42
C GLY A 217 22.23 29.93 -2.20
N LYS A 218 23.01 31.00 -2.37
CA LYS A 218 23.86 31.58 -1.32
C LYS A 218 23.19 32.77 -0.63
N THR A 219 22.50 33.63 -1.37
CA THR A 219 21.91 34.87 -0.84
C THR A 219 20.46 34.69 -0.41
N GLY A 220 19.69 33.84 -1.13
CA GLY A 220 18.24 33.71 -0.96
C GLY A 220 17.42 34.66 -1.84
N GLU A 221 18.06 35.42 -2.72
CA GLU A 221 17.38 36.42 -3.57
C GLU A 221 16.71 35.76 -4.78
N LYS A 222 15.53 36.27 -5.17
CA LYS A 222 14.84 35.82 -6.38
C LYS A 222 15.63 36.24 -7.62
N ILE A 223 15.98 35.27 -8.45
CA ILE A 223 16.74 35.50 -9.70
C ILE A 223 15.95 35.14 -10.96
N GLY A 224 14.87 34.36 -10.84
CA GLY A 224 14.05 33.99 -11.99
C GLY A 224 12.80 33.21 -11.63
N GLU A 225 12.12 32.70 -12.65
CA GLU A 225 10.91 31.88 -12.52
C GLU A 225 10.74 30.92 -13.70
N LEU A 226 9.96 29.87 -13.50
CA LEU A 226 9.52 28.98 -14.57
C LEU A 226 8.54 29.72 -15.48
N SER A 227 8.67 29.52 -16.78
CA SER A 227 7.85 30.17 -17.80
C SER A 227 6.35 29.94 -17.55
N ALA A 228 5.58 31.03 -17.64
CA ALA A 228 4.12 30.96 -17.65
C ALA A 228 3.58 30.36 -18.96
N GLU A 229 4.32 30.49 -20.06
CA GLU A 229 3.97 29.88 -21.35
C GLU A 229 4.14 28.37 -21.26
N GLY A 230 3.04 27.63 -21.39
CA GLY A 230 3.01 26.20 -21.13
C GLY A 230 3.13 25.84 -19.64
N GLY A 231 2.92 26.82 -18.75
CA GLY A 231 2.84 26.68 -17.30
C GLY A 231 1.87 25.60 -16.81
N HIS A 232 2.01 25.22 -15.55
CA HIS A 232 1.00 24.39 -14.89
C HIS A 232 -0.31 25.15 -14.73
N THR A 233 -1.44 24.47 -14.92
CA THR A 233 -2.79 25.07 -14.78
C THR A 233 -3.42 24.81 -13.42
N GLY A 234 -2.80 23.93 -12.62
CA GLY A 234 -3.16 23.58 -11.24
C GLY A 234 -1.99 23.75 -10.27
N SER A 235 -2.26 23.46 -8.99
CA SER A 235 -1.25 23.52 -7.91
C SER A 235 -0.06 22.62 -8.20
N ILE A 236 1.16 23.14 -8.04
CA ILE A 236 2.39 22.34 -8.17
C ILE A 236 2.75 21.77 -6.81
N TYR A 237 2.83 20.44 -6.69
CA TYR A 237 2.98 19.76 -5.40
C TYR A 237 4.41 19.35 -5.07
N ALA A 238 5.22 19.03 -6.08
CA ALA A 238 6.59 18.60 -5.88
C ALA A 238 7.49 19.02 -7.05
N VAL A 239 8.78 19.10 -6.75
CA VAL A 239 9.85 19.43 -7.69
C VAL A 239 11.07 18.58 -7.39
N SER A 240 11.81 18.17 -8.43
CA SER A 240 13.07 17.46 -8.32
C SER A 240 14.05 17.96 -9.38
N TRP A 241 15.31 18.16 -9.00
CA TRP A 241 16.39 18.56 -9.90
C TRP A 241 17.03 17.36 -10.60
N SER A 242 17.47 17.54 -11.84
CA SER A 242 18.43 16.65 -12.49
C SER A 242 19.79 16.72 -11.77
N LEU A 243 20.57 15.64 -11.84
CA LEU A 243 21.89 15.56 -11.19
C LEU A 243 22.90 16.59 -11.71
N ASP A 244 22.75 17.02 -12.96
CA ASP A 244 23.61 18.04 -13.59
C ASP A 244 23.19 19.48 -13.27
N SER A 245 22.15 19.68 -12.46
CA SER A 245 21.60 20.99 -12.07
C SER A 245 21.03 21.84 -13.21
N LYS A 246 20.83 21.26 -14.42
CA LYS A 246 20.35 22.01 -15.60
C LYS A 246 18.85 21.89 -15.82
N GLN A 247 18.21 20.87 -15.27
CA GLN A 247 16.79 20.60 -15.50
C GLN A 247 16.05 20.36 -14.20
N VAL A 248 14.74 20.63 -14.22
CA VAL A 248 13.85 20.31 -13.11
C VAL A 248 12.60 19.60 -13.62
N LEU A 249 12.12 18.65 -12.83
CA LEU A 249 10.85 17.95 -13.01
C LEU A 249 9.85 18.47 -11.98
N THR A 250 8.71 18.99 -12.44
CA THR A 250 7.59 19.41 -11.59
C THR A 250 6.36 18.55 -11.83
N VAL A 251 5.52 18.39 -10.81
CA VAL A 251 4.23 17.67 -10.90
C VAL A 251 3.10 18.48 -10.31
N SER A 252 1.90 18.34 -10.88
CA SER A 252 0.77 19.23 -10.62
C SER A 252 -0.59 18.52 -10.55
N ALA A 253 -1.53 19.21 -9.90
CA ALA A 253 -2.95 18.89 -9.90
C ALA A 253 -3.60 18.93 -11.30
N ASP A 254 -2.92 19.49 -12.30
CA ASP A 254 -3.36 19.45 -13.71
C ASP A 254 -3.09 18.11 -14.41
N LYS A 255 -2.60 17.10 -13.67
CA LYS A 255 -2.36 15.72 -14.15
C LYS A 255 -1.17 15.60 -15.11
N THR A 256 -0.33 16.64 -15.17
CA THR A 256 0.90 16.64 -15.98
C THR A 256 2.13 16.75 -15.10
N ALA A 257 3.21 16.14 -15.57
CA ALA A 257 4.55 16.46 -15.13
C ALA A 257 5.24 17.30 -16.22
N LYS A 258 6.07 18.25 -15.83
CA LYS A 258 6.78 19.11 -16.78
C LYS A 258 8.27 19.10 -16.49
N ILE A 259 9.06 19.00 -17.56
CA ILE A 259 10.51 19.13 -17.54
C ILE A 259 10.84 20.54 -18.01
N TRP A 260 11.69 21.22 -17.24
CA TRP A 260 12.11 22.58 -17.50
C TRP A 260 13.62 22.65 -17.62
N ASP A 261 14.10 23.31 -18.67
CA ASP A 261 15.51 23.69 -18.79
C ASP A 261 15.72 24.97 -18.00
N ILE A 262 16.65 24.93 -17.05
CA ILE A 262 17.09 26.09 -16.27
C ILE A 262 18.27 26.71 -16.98
N MET A 263 18.03 27.88 -17.57
CA MET A 263 19.02 28.63 -18.33
C MET A 263 19.99 29.37 -17.39
N GLU A 264 21.11 29.86 -17.94
CA GLU A 264 22.12 30.60 -17.17
C GLU A 264 21.57 31.88 -16.53
N ASP A 265 20.62 32.53 -17.21
CA ASP A 265 19.88 33.70 -16.72
C ASP A 265 18.82 33.36 -15.66
N ALA A 266 18.79 32.10 -15.21
CA ALA A 266 17.81 31.54 -14.27
C ALA A 266 16.36 31.60 -14.74
N SER A 267 16.11 31.73 -16.05
CA SER A 267 14.79 31.47 -16.63
C SER A 267 14.56 29.98 -16.80
N GLY A 268 13.36 29.50 -16.44
CA GLY A 268 12.96 28.11 -16.64
C GLY A 268 12.11 27.94 -17.88
N LYS A 269 12.65 27.40 -18.97
CA LYS A 269 11.90 27.16 -20.21
C LYS A 269 11.30 25.76 -20.21
N LEU A 270 10.04 25.62 -20.61
CA LEU A 270 9.42 24.32 -20.78
C LEU A 270 10.13 23.53 -21.88
N ASN A 271 10.67 22.37 -21.53
CA ASN A 271 11.27 21.42 -22.46
C ASN A 271 10.22 20.42 -22.94
N ARG A 272 9.57 19.72 -22.00
CA ARG A 272 8.57 18.70 -22.31
C ARG A 272 7.46 18.61 -21.27
N THR A 273 6.26 18.28 -21.73
CA THR A 273 5.13 17.91 -20.87
C THR A 273 4.93 16.40 -20.95
N LEU A 274 4.93 15.73 -19.80
CA LEU A 274 4.65 14.32 -19.64
C LEU A 274 3.22 14.19 -19.09
N ALA A 275 2.32 13.60 -19.87
CA ALA A 275 0.97 13.32 -19.39
C ALA A 275 0.99 12.07 -18.50
N CYS A 276 0.17 12.07 -17.44
CA CYS A 276 -0.11 10.84 -16.72
C CYS A 276 -0.83 9.87 -17.67
N PRO A 277 -0.34 8.64 -17.88
CA PRO A 277 -1.00 7.62 -18.72
C PRO A 277 -2.24 7.01 -18.01
N GLY A 278 -2.89 7.78 -17.13
CA GLY A 278 -3.99 7.35 -16.28
C GLY A 278 -5.34 7.29 -17.00
N ILE A 279 -6.37 6.97 -16.23
CA ILE A 279 -7.71 6.59 -16.75
C ILE A 279 -8.66 7.80 -16.79
N GLY A 280 -8.16 8.99 -16.45
CA GLY A 280 -8.93 10.20 -16.24
C GLY A 280 -9.40 10.36 -14.79
N GLY A 281 -10.10 11.47 -14.53
CA GLY A 281 -10.61 11.77 -13.18
C GLY A 281 -9.59 12.42 -12.24
N VAL A 282 -9.87 12.36 -10.94
CA VAL A 282 -9.09 13.04 -9.89
C VAL A 282 -7.85 12.23 -9.47
N ASP A 283 -7.89 10.91 -9.63
CA ASP A 283 -6.80 10.00 -9.25
C ASP A 283 -5.52 10.22 -10.07
N ASP A 284 -5.64 10.80 -11.26
CA ASP A 284 -4.52 11.11 -12.17
C ASP A 284 -3.77 12.40 -11.80
N MET A 285 -4.23 13.16 -10.81
CA MET A 285 -3.48 14.31 -10.30
C MET A 285 -2.11 13.85 -9.82
N LEU A 286 -1.03 14.47 -10.28
CA LEU A 286 0.32 14.06 -9.89
C LEU A 286 0.72 14.77 -8.60
N VAL A 287 1.07 14.00 -7.57
CA VAL A 287 1.32 14.50 -6.21
C VAL A 287 2.78 14.34 -5.78
N GLY A 288 3.58 13.53 -6.48
CA GLY A 288 4.99 13.33 -6.16
C GLY A 288 5.85 13.16 -7.39
N CYS A 289 7.10 13.60 -7.30
CA CYS A 289 8.10 13.34 -8.33
C CYS A 289 9.49 13.10 -7.72
N LEU A 290 10.33 12.44 -8.49
CA LEU A 290 11.74 12.23 -8.22
C LEU A 290 12.48 12.08 -9.54
N TRP A 291 13.54 12.86 -9.72
CA TRP A 291 14.50 12.69 -10.79
C TRP A 291 15.71 11.94 -10.23
N GLN A 292 15.91 10.72 -10.71
CA GLN A 292 16.93 9.81 -10.19
C GLN A 292 17.70 9.20 -11.35
N ASN A 293 18.93 9.64 -11.59
CA ASN A 293 19.73 9.19 -12.75
C ASN A 293 18.93 9.33 -14.06
N ASP A 294 18.74 8.24 -14.80
CA ASP A 294 17.90 8.19 -16.02
C ASP A 294 16.40 8.03 -15.71
N HIS A 295 15.99 7.84 -14.46
CA HIS A 295 14.61 7.59 -14.07
C HIS A 295 13.90 8.88 -13.63
N LEU A 296 12.86 9.26 -14.39
CA LEU A 296 11.90 10.29 -14.00
C LEU A 296 10.67 9.62 -13.41
N VAL A 297 10.60 9.59 -12.08
CA VAL A 297 9.50 8.97 -11.35
C VAL A 297 8.43 10.02 -11.08
N THR A 298 7.20 9.72 -11.45
CA THR A 298 6.01 10.49 -11.06
C THR A 298 5.02 9.61 -10.33
N VAL A 299 4.26 10.18 -9.39
CA VAL A 299 3.26 9.46 -8.61
C VAL A 299 1.92 10.19 -8.68
N SER A 300 0.88 9.45 -9.05
CA SER A 300 -0.49 9.94 -9.09
C SER A 300 -1.17 9.88 -7.72
N LEU A 301 -2.25 10.63 -7.54
CA LEU A 301 -3.09 10.58 -6.34
C LEU A 301 -3.67 9.17 -6.10
N GLY A 302 -3.96 8.44 -7.17
CA GLY A 302 -4.37 7.03 -7.12
C GLY A 302 -3.25 6.05 -6.75
N GLY A 303 -2.03 6.54 -6.48
CA GLY A 303 -0.90 5.72 -6.05
C GLY A 303 -0.14 5.05 -7.20
N THR A 304 -0.39 5.43 -8.45
CA THR A 304 0.31 4.86 -9.61
C THR A 304 1.65 5.55 -9.81
N PHE A 305 2.71 4.76 -9.93
CA PHE A 305 4.03 5.23 -10.35
C PHE A 305 4.14 5.15 -11.87
N ASN A 306 4.69 6.20 -12.47
CA ASN A 306 5.14 6.18 -13.86
C ASN A 306 6.62 6.54 -13.89
N VAL A 307 7.44 5.68 -14.48
CA VAL A 307 8.89 5.86 -14.60
C VAL A 307 9.25 6.08 -16.06
N PHE A 308 9.58 7.33 -16.40
CA PHE A 308 10.05 7.71 -17.73
C PHE A 308 11.58 7.66 -17.79
N SER A 309 12.14 7.44 -18.99
CA SER A 309 13.58 7.56 -19.23
C SER A 309 13.92 9.02 -19.55
N ALA A 310 14.86 9.61 -18.81
CA ALA A 310 15.32 10.97 -19.02
C ALA A 310 16.09 11.11 -20.35
N SER A 311 16.81 10.06 -20.76
CA SER A 311 17.55 9.99 -22.02
C SER A 311 16.65 9.72 -23.23
N ASN A 312 15.50 9.07 -23.05
CA ASN A 312 14.53 8.83 -24.11
C ASN A 312 13.09 9.08 -23.65
N LEU A 313 12.65 10.33 -23.80
CA LEU A 313 11.32 10.81 -23.42
C LEU A 313 10.19 10.36 -24.37
N ASP A 314 10.52 9.71 -25.49
CA ASP A 314 9.54 9.12 -26.41
C ASP A 314 9.24 7.65 -26.08
N LYS A 315 10.06 7.02 -25.22
CA LYS A 315 9.81 5.67 -24.71
C LYS A 315 8.62 5.70 -23.75
N GLU A 316 7.71 4.73 -23.90
CA GLU A 316 6.59 4.58 -22.96
C GLU A 316 7.09 4.36 -21.52
N PRO A 317 6.46 5.00 -20.52
CA PRO A 317 6.86 4.84 -19.14
C PRO A 317 6.55 3.43 -18.64
N VAL A 318 7.41 2.94 -17.75
CA VAL A 318 7.08 1.75 -16.95
C VAL A 318 6.11 2.16 -15.85
N THR A 319 4.93 1.56 -15.85
CA THR A 319 3.86 1.88 -14.92
C THR A 319 3.65 0.77 -13.92
N PHE A 320 3.58 1.11 -12.63
CA PHE A 320 3.23 0.15 -11.60
C PHE A 320 2.44 0.80 -10.47
N ALA A 321 1.59 0.01 -9.81
CA ALA A 321 0.83 0.45 -8.64
C ALA A 321 0.72 -0.68 -7.63
N GLY A 322 0.29 -0.33 -6.42
CA GLY A 322 -0.16 -1.26 -5.41
C GLY A 322 -1.38 -0.70 -4.69
N HIS A 323 -1.83 -1.38 -3.65
CA HIS A 323 -2.96 -0.91 -2.87
C HIS A 323 -2.56 0.28 -1.99
N LEU A 324 -3.50 1.21 -1.82
CA LEU A 324 -3.39 2.35 -0.90
C LEU A 324 -3.99 2.05 0.48
N LYS A 325 -4.87 1.04 0.55
CA LYS A 325 -5.61 0.63 1.74
C LYS A 325 -5.44 -0.87 1.97
N THR A 326 -5.90 -1.32 3.13
CA THR A 326 -5.90 -2.71 3.55
C THR A 326 -6.47 -3.63 2.47
N ILE A 327 -5.74 -4.70 2.18
CA ILE A 327 -6.19 -5.77 1.30
C ILE A 327 -7.17 -6.64 2.08
N SER A 328 -8.36 -6.85 1.54
CA SER A 328 -9.44 -7.61 2.18
C SER A 328 -9.49 -9.06 1.73
N SER A 329 -9.10 -9.38 0.49
CA SER A 329 -9.11 -10.74 -0.04
C SER A 329 -8.05 -10.98 -1.12
N LEU A 330 -7.67 -12.24 -1.30
CA LEU A 330 -6.79 -12.74 -2.35
C LEU A 330 -7.47 -13.91 -3.07
N VAL A 331 -7.38 -13.93 -4.39
CA VAL A 331 -7.84 -15.04 -5.23
C VAL A 331 -6.75 -15.38 -6.24
N LEU A 332 -6.49 -16.68 -6.44
CA LEU A 332 -5.55 -17.18 -7.44
C LEU A 332 -6.29 -17.67 -8.67
N PHE A 333 -5.81 -17.27 -9.83
CA PHE A 333 -6.14 -17.84 -11.13
C PHE A 333 -5.14 -18.96 -11.43
N SER A 334 -5.54 -20.17 -11.08
CA SER A 334 -4.70 -21.38 -11.12
C SER A 334 -4.48 -21.94 -12.53
N GLN A 335 -5.39 -21.65 -13.46
CA GLN A 335 -5.33 -22.12 -14.85
C GLN A 335 -4.64 -21.11 -15.76
N SER A 336 -4.54 -19.84 -15.34
CA SER A 336 -3.85 -18.81 -16.10
C SER A 336 -2.35 -19.09 -16.26
N SER A 337 -1.82 -18.88 -17.46
CA SER A 337 -0.39 -18.87 -17.74
C SER A 337 -0.03 -17.54 -18.40
N PRO A 338 0.64 -16.60 -17.70
CA PRO A 338 1.28 -16.76 -16.38
C PRO A 338 0.27 -16.79 -15.22
N ARG A 339 0.70 -17.35 -14.07
CA ARG A 339 -0.12 -17.43 -12.85
C ARG A 339 -0.47 -16.04 -12.35
N THR A 340 -1.76 -15.80 -12.19
CA THR A 340 -2.31 -14.48 -11.89
C THR A 340 -2.96 -14.48 -10.51
N ILE A 341 -2.67 -13.46 -9.71
CA ILE A 341 -3.27 -13.26 -8.39
C ILE A 341 -4.11 -11.99 -8.47
N LEU A 342 -5.37 -12.10 -8.06
CA LEU A 342 -6.23 -10.96 -7.83
C LEU A 342 -6.25 -10.62 -6.35
N SER A 343 -6.27 -9.32 -6.07
CA SER A 343 -6.37 -8.79 -4.73
C SER A 343 -7.35 -7.66 -4.69
N THR A 344 -8.12 -7.58 -3.62
CA THR A 344 -9.11 -6.52 -3.43
C THR A 344 -8.83 -5.72 -2.17
N SER A 345 -9.17 -4.45 -2.22
CA SER A 345 -8.99 -3.52 -1.11
C SER A 345 -10.34 -2.97 -0.65
N TYR A 346 -10.37 -2.48 0.59
CA TYR A 346 -11.57 -1.90 1.21
C TYR A 346 -12.21 -0.77 0.40
N ASP A 347 -11.41 0.00 -0.35
CA ASP A 347 -11.89 1.07 -1.24
C ASP A 347 -12.49 0.56 -2.58
N GLY A 348 -12.63 -0.76 -2.74
CA GLY A 348 -13.23 -1.39 -3.91
C GLY A 348 -12.28 -1.54 -5.11
N VAL A 349 -10.99 -1.25 -4.91
CA VAL A 349 -9.96 -1.46 -5.94
C VAL A 349 -9.62 -2.93 -6.07
N ILE A 350 -9.50 -3.39 -7.31
CA ILE A 350 -9.05 -4.75 -7.65
C ILE A 350 -7.75 -4.61 -8.44
N MET A 351 -6.68 -5.21 -7.92
CA MET A 351 -5.37 -5.24 -8.57
C MET A 351 -5.05 -6.65 -9.03
N ARG A 352 -4.51 -6.74 -10.25
CA ARG A 352 -3.95 -7.95 -10.84
C ARG A 352 -2.45 -8.00 -10.60
N TRP A 353 -1.95 -9.16 -10.22
CA TRP A 353 -0.54 -9.43 -10.01
C TRP A 353 -0.13 -10.66 -10.80
N ILE A 354 1.02 -10.61 -11.44
CA ILE A 354 1.58 -11.71 -12.21
C ILE A 354 2.80 -12.22 -11.45
N GLN A 355 2.79 -13.50 -11.08
CA GLN A 355 3.90 -14.08 -10.32
C GLN A 355 5.23 -13.95 -11.08
N GLY A 356 6.30 -13.54 -10.39
CA GLY A 356 7.61 -13.30 -11.00
C GLY A 356 7.75 -12.01 -11.81
N VAL A 357 6.65 -11.27 -12.03
CA VAL A 357 6.65 -9.97 -12.75
C VAL A 357 6.21 -8.83 -11.83
N GLY A 358 5.20 -9.05 -10.99
CA GLY A 358 4.64 -8.06 -10.09
C GLY A 358 3.33 -7.46 -10.61
N TYR A 359 3.27 -6.14 -10.71
CA TYR A 359 2.03 -5.44 -11.07
C TYR A 359 1.54 -5.82 -12.48
N GLY A 360 0.33 -6.37 -12.56
CA GLY A 360 -0.33 -6.76 -13.80
C GLY A 360 -1.40 -5.79 -14.27
N GLY A 361 -1.70 -4.72 -13.53
CA GLY A 361 -2.75 -3.77 -13.89
C GLY A 361 -3.90 -3.69 -12.86
N ARG A 362 -4.71 -2.65 -12.99
CA ARG A 362 -5.91 -2.44 -12.17
C ARG A 362 -7.15 -2.84 -12.97
N LEU A 363 -7.98 -3.71 -12.41
CA LEU A 363 -9.25 -4.09 -13.03
C LEU A 363 -10.30 -3.00 -12.77
N MET A 364 -10.86 -2.48 -13.86
CA MET A 364 -11.80 -1.35 -13.82
C MET A 364 -13.23 -1.83 -13.93
N ARG A 365 -14.01 -1.65 -12.86
CA ARG A 365 -15.45 -1.90 -12.85
C ARG A 365 -16.20 -0.62 -13.21
N LYS A 366 -17.32 -0.75 -13.94
CA LYS A 366 -18.21 0.40 -14.24
C LYS A 366 -18.72 1.08 -12.96
N ASN A 367 -19.04 0.28 -11.94
CA ASN A 367 -19.42 0.76 -10.62
C ASN A 367 -18.28 0.48 -9.62
N ASN A 368 -17.54 1.53 -9.26
CA ASN A 368 -16.43 1.42 -8.31
C ASN A 368 -16.90 1.64 -6.86
N THR A 369 -17.82 0.79 -6.39
CA THR A 369 -18.31 0.78 -5.00
C THR A 369 -17.40 -0.08 -4.11
N GLN A 370 -17.45 0.16 -2.79
CA GLN A 370 -16.73 -0.66 -1.81
C GLN A 370 -17.14 -2.13 -1.93
N ILE A 371 -16.16 -3.02 -1.84
CA ILE A 371 -16.36 -4.47 -1.93
C ILE A 371 -16.33 -5.05 -0.51
N LYS A 372 -17.45 -5.63 -0.06
CA LYS A 372 -17.54 -6.36 1.21
C LYS A 372 -17.14 -7.82 1.02
N CYS A 373 -17.69 -8.50 0.03
CA CYS A 373 -17.34 -9.89 -0.30
C CYS A 373 -16.82 -9.97 -1.75
N PHE A 374 -15.81 -10.82 -1.95
CA PHE A 374 -15.15 -11.00 -3.23
C PHE A 374 -14.84 -12.48 -3.46
N ALA A 375 -15.29 -13.00 -4.60
CA ALA A 375 -14.85 -14.27 -5.15
C ALA A 375 -14.59 -14.09 -6.65
N ALA A 376 -13.70 -14.91 -7.21
CA ALA A 376 -13.41 -14.86 -8.63
C ALA A 376 -13.05 -16.25 -9.15
N VAL A 377 -13.39 -16.47 -10.42
CA VAL A 377 -12.92 -17.55 -11.28
C VAL A 377 -12.32 -16.91 -12.54
N GLU A 378 -11.56 -17.67 -13.32
CA GLU A 378 -10.76 -17.16 -14.46
C GLU A 378 -11.54 -16.22 -15.41
N GLU A 379 -12.82 -16.51 -15.65
CA GLU A 379 -13.66 -15.77 -16.62
C GLU A 379 -14.68 -14.81 -15.95
N GLU A 380 -14.81 -14.82 -14.62
CA GLU A 380 -15.87 -14.08 -13.93
C GLU A 380 -15.44 -13.62 -12.53
N LEU A 381 -15.72 -12.36 -12.20
CA LEU A 381 -15.65 -11.82 -10.85
C LEU A 381 -17.04 -11.77 -10.24
N VAL A 382 -17.16 -12.15 -8.99
CA VAL A 382 -18.39 -11.99 -8.22
C VAL A 382 -18.11 -11.14 -6.99
N THR A 383 -18.76 -9.98 -6.93
CA THR A 383 -18.52 -8.97 -5.89
C THR A 383 -19.83 -8.59 -5.22
N SER A 384 -19.79 -8.29 -3.94
CA SER A 384 -20.92 -7.69 -3.24
C SER A 384 -20.51 -6.44 -2.50
N GLY A 385 -21.39 -5.44 -2.49
CA GLY A 385 -21.21 -4.21 -1.74
C GLY A 385 -21.85 -4.26 -0.36
N TYR A 386 -22.13 -3.06 0.15
CA TYR A 386 -22.97 -2.84 1.34
C TYR A 386 -24.43 -2.57 0.97
N ASP A 387 -24.73 -2.48 -0.34
CA ASP A 387 -26.06 -2.63 -0.90
C ASP A 387 -26.34 -4.12 -1.08
N ASN A 388 -27.57 -4.58 -0.84
CA ASN A 388 -27.99 -6.00 -0.87
C ASN A 388 -27.80 -6.71 -2.24
N LYS A 389 -27.00 -6.13 -3.13
CA LYS A 389 -26.73 -6.58 -4.48
C LYS A 389 -25.44 -7.39 -4.55
N VAL A 390 -25.52 -8.44 -5.34
CA VAL A 390 -24.37 -9.20 -5.82
C VAL A 390 -24.20 -8.89 -7.29
N PHE A 391 -22.98 -8.55 -7.69
CA PHE A 391 -22.60 -8.26 -9.06
C PHE A 391 -21.76 -9.40 -9.61
N ARG A 392 -22.19 -9.97 -10.72
CA ARG A 392 -21.42 -10.90 -11.55
C ARG A 392 -20.86 -10.14 -12.73
N ILE A 393 -19.55 -10.22 -12.94
CA ILE A 393 -18.81 -9.38 -13.86
C ILE A 393 -17.92 -10.28 -14.72
N PRO A 394 -18.21 -10.44 -16.01
CA PRO A 394 -17.35 -11.22 -16.90
C PRO A 394 -15.99 -10.52 -17.07
N LEU A 395 -14.93 -11.33 -17.23
CA LEU A 395 -13.58 -10.87 -17.50
C LEU A 395 -13.26 -11.03 -18.98
N ASN A 396 -12.99 -9.92 -19.66
CA ASN A 396 -12.57 -9.88 -21.06
C ASN A 396 -11.07 -9.57 -21.11
N GLY A 397 -10.25 -10.59 -20.82
CA GLY A 397 -8.82 -10.43 -20.64
C GLY A 397 -8.51 -9.51 -19.45
N ASP A 398 -7.99 -8.31 -19.74
CA ASP A 398 -7.52 -7.37 -18.72
C ASP A 398 -8.60 -6.38 -18.24
N GLN A 399 -9.83 -6.51 -18.74
CA GLN A 399 -10.91 -5.58 -18.45
C GLN A 399 -12.17 -6.29 -17.96
N CYS A 400 -12.93 -5.60 -17.12
CA CYS A 400 -14.24 -6.06 -16.70
C CYS A 400 -15.28 -5.74 -17.77
N GLY A 401 -16.11 -6.71 -18.13
CA GLY A 401 -17.27 -6.53 -18.99
C GLY A 401 -18.49 -5.96 -18.26
N ASP A 402 -19.67 -6.18 -18.84
CA ASP A 402 -20.93 -5.70 -18.30
C ASP A 402 -21.37 -6.50 -17.08
N ALA A 403 -21.58 -5.79 -15.97
CA ALA A 403 -21.96 -6.41 -14.70
C ALA A 403 -23.47 -6.68 -14.66
N GLU A 404 -23.84 -7.91 -14.36
CA GLU A 404 -25.21 -8.27 -13.98
C GLU A 404 -25.37 -8.17 -12.47
N SER A 405 -26.46 -7.57 -12.00
CA SER A 405 -26.71 -7.40 -10.56
C SER A 405 -27.99 -8.10 -10.13
N VAL A 406 -27.94 -8.78 -8.99
CA VAL A 406 -29.09 -9.42 -8.36
C VAL A 406 -29.22 -8.98 -6.90
N ASP A 407 -30.43 -8.62 -6.48
CA ASP A 407 -30.72 -8.31 -5.08
C ASP A 407 -30.99 -9.61 -4.32
N VAL A 408 -30.20 -9.88 -3.28
CA VAL A 408 -30.32 -11.09 -2.45
C VAL A 408 -31.17 -10.88 -1.20
N GLY A 409 -31.82 -9.72 -1.06
CA GLY A 409 -32.80 -9.42 -0.01
C GLY A 409 -32.20 -9.07 1.36
N GLY A 410 -30.88 -9.07 1.49
CA GLY A 410 -30.17 -8.70 2.72
C GLY A 410 -28.69 -8.46 2.47
N GLN A 411 -27.99 -7.91 3.46
CA GLN A 411 -26.58 -7.59 3.30
C GLN A 411 -25.75 -8.89 3.28
N PRO A 412 -24.93 -9.14 2.23
CA PRO A 412 -24.07 -10.32 2.20
C PRO A 412 -22.97 -10.26 3.26
N ASN A 413 -22.74 -11.36 3.97
CA ASN A 413 -21.64 -11.56 4.94
C ASN A 413 -20.51 -12.41 4.37
N ALA A 414 -20.85 -13.40 3.55
CA ALA A 414 -19.88 -14.19 2.80
C ALA A 414 -20.46 -14.58 1.45
N LEU A 415 -19.57 -14.71 0.46
CA LEU A 415 -19.86 -15.01 -0.93
C LEU A 415 -18.89 -16.10 -1.38
N ASN A 416 -19.44 -17.25 -1.81
CA ASN A 416 -18.65 -18.42 -2.17
C ASN A 416 -19.11 -18.98 -3.52
N LEU A 417 -18.14 -19.36 -4.36
CA LEU A 417 -18.38 -20.01 -5.64
C LEU A 417 -18.05 -21.50 -5.55
N ALA A 418 -18.88 -22.36 -6.14
CA ALA A 418 -18.53 -23.75 -6.33
C ALA A 418 -17.57 -23.85 -7.52
N ILE A 419 -16.28 -24.10 -7.27
CA ILE A 419 -15.24 -24.03 -8.29
C ILE A 419 -15.50 -24.99 -9.47
N GLN A 420 -16.12 -26.16 -9.23
CA GLN A 420 -16.45 -27.13 -10.29
C GLN A 420 -17.77 -26.80 -11.02
N LYS A 421 -18.59 -25.87 -10.49
CA LYS A 421 -19.86 -25.39 -11.06
C LYS A 421 -19.97 -23.88 -10.86
N PRO A 422 -19.18 -23.06 -11.59
CA PRO A 422 -19.09 -21.62 -11.35
C PRO A 422 -20.42 -20.89 -11.53
N GLU A 423 -21.41 -21.46 -12.22
CA GLU A 423 -22.77 -20.95 -12.29
C GLU A 423 -23.46 -20.90 -10.92
N PHE A 424 -23.00 -21.69 -9.95
CA PHE A 424 -23.56 -21.80 -8.62
C PHE A 424 -22.79 -20.96 -7.60
N ALA A 425 -23.49 -20.07 -6.91
CA ALA A 425 -22.94 -19.27 -5.83
C ALA A 425 -23.77 -19.39 -4.55
N LEU A 426 -23.10 -19.58 -3.43
CA LEU A 426 -23.66 -19.56 -2.08
C LEU A 426 -23.39 -18.20 -1.45
N ILE A 427 -24.46 -17.49 -1.11
CA ILE A 427 -24.38 -16.22 -0.39
C ILE A 427 -25.05 -16.39 0.96
N THR A 428 -24.41 -15.87 1.98
CA THR A 428 -25.00 -15.81 3.32
C THR A 428 -25.22 -14.37 3.70
N THR A 429 -26.39 -14.07 4.26
CA THR A 429 -26.77 -12.75 4.77
C THR A 429 -27.02 -12.85 6.27
N ASP A 430 -27.31 -11.73 6.93
CA ASP A 430 -27.70 -11.72 8.35
C ASP A 430 -28.97 -12.55 8.64
N SER A 431 -29.81 -12.79 7.63
CA SER A 431 -31.15 -13.37 7.78
C SER A 431 -31.32 -14.75 7.12
N GLY A 432 -30.33 -15.24 6.37
CA GLY A 432 -30.47 -16.51 5.67
C GLY A 432 -29.31 -16.91 4.75
N ILE A 433 -29.49 -18.08 4.17
CA ILE A 433 -28.65 -18.67 3.13
C ILE A 433 -29.38 -18.47 1.80
N VAL A 434 -28.71 -17.86 0.84
CA VAL A 434 -29.23 -17.56 -0.50
C VAL A 434 -28.42 -18.33 -1.53
N LEU A 435 -29.11 -19.11 -2.35
CA LEU A 435 -28.51 -19.79 -3.49
C LEU A 435 -28.76 -18.98 -4.75
N LEU A 436 -27.68 -18.70 -5.48
CA LEU A 436 -27.73 -18.11 -6.81
C LEU A 436 -27.34 -19.15 -7.86
N GLN A 437 -28.07 -19.12 -8.97
CA GLN A 437 -27.66 -19.75 -10.21
C GLN A 437 -27.56 -18.65 -11.28
N ASN A 438 -26.36 -18.44 -11.79
CA ASN A 438 -26.01 -17.25 -12.57
C ASN A 438 -26.43 -15.98 -11.81
N SER A 439 -27.21 -15.10 -12.44
CA SER A 439 -27.70 -13.86 -11.85
C SER A 439 -29.13 -13.98 -11.28
N LYS A 440 -29.57 -15.20 -10.91
CA LYS A 440 -30.93 -15.44 -10.39
C LYS A 440 -30.90 -16.15 -9.03
N VAL A 441 -31.70 -15.63 -8.10
CA VAL A 441 -31.99 -16.30 -6.83
C VAL A 441 -32.88 -17.52 -7.09
N ILE A 442 -32.33 -18.70 -6.80
CA ILE A 442 -33.05 -19.97 -6.89
C ILE A 442 -33.70 -20.35 -5.56
N SER A 443 -33.08 -20.00 -4.43
CA SER A 443 -33.59 -20.35 -3.11
C SER A 443 -33.09 -19.40 -2.02
N THR A 444 -33.93 -19.17 -1.01
CA THR A 444 -33.61 -18.41 0.19
C THR A 444 -34.10 -19.17 1.41
N THR A 445 -33.17 -19.71 2.19
CA THR A 445 -33.45 -20.43 3.44
C THR A 445 -33.18 -19.51 4.62
N LYS A 446 -34.23 -19.17 5.39
CA LYS A 446 -34.10 -18.34 6.59
C LYS A 446 -33.48 -19.15 7.73
N VAL A 447 -32.60 -18.51 8.49
CA VAL A 447 -32.00 -19.10 9.69
C VAL A 447 -32.33 -18.26 10.93
N ASN A 448 -32.28 -18.87 12.10
CA ASN A 448 -32.59 -18.24 13.38
C ASN A 448 -31.34 -17.88 14.22
N TYR A 449 -30.17 -17.85 13.58
CA TYR A 449 -28.89 -17.56 14.21
C TYR A 449 -28.08 -16.60 13.33
N THR A 450 -27.11 -15.89 13.92
CA THR A 450 -26.29 -14.90 13.21
C THR A 450 -25.12 -15.54 12.49
N ILE A 451 -25.17 -15.56 11.16
CA ILE A 451 -24.10 -16.10 10.31
C ILE A 451 -22.88 -15.16 10.30
N THR A 452 -21.69 -15.71 10.51
CA THR A 452 -20.43 -14.94 10.49
C THR A 452 -19.50 -15.33 9.35
N SER A 453 -19.55 -16.59 8.90
CA SER A 453 -18.74 -17.09 7.79
C SER A 453 -19.44 -18.28 7.13
N SER A 454 -19.15 -18.55 5.87
CA SER A 454 -19.63 -19.74 5.19
C SER A 454 -18.67 -20.18 4.10
N SER A 455 -18.76 -21.45 3.71
CA SER A 455 -18.07 -22.01 2.55
C SER A 455 -18.98 -23.02 1.86
N VAL A 456 -18.89 -23.10 0.54
CA VAL A 456 -19.48 -24.17 -0.26
C VAL A 456 -18.39 -25.18 -0.64
N SER A 457 -18.75 -26.46 -0.74
CA SER A 457 -17.87 -27.49 -1.28
C SER A 457 -17.56 -27.22 -2.76
N PRO A 458 -16.35 -27.55 -3.26
CA PRO A 458 -15.99 -27.34 -4.66
C PRO A 458 -16.97 -27.98 -5.66
N ASP A 459 -17.62 -29.09 -5.29
CA ASP A 459 -18.62 -29.81 -6.09
C ASP A 459 -20.06 -29.22 -6.04
N GLY A 460 -20.29 -28.25 -5.15
CA GLY A 460 -21.56 -27.56 -4.94
C GLY A 460 -22.64 -28.37 -4.21
N THR A 461 -22.30 -29.49 -3.57
CA THR A 461 -23.27 -30.40 -2.94
C THR A 461 -23.47 -30.15 -1.44
N GLU A 462 -22.54 -29.46 -0.79
CA GLU A 462 -22.56 -29.23 0.66
C GLU A 462 -22.11 -27.81 0.99
N ALA A 463 -22.69 -27.22 2.03
CA ALA A 463 -22.26 -25.94 2.57
C ALA A 463 -22.03 -26.05 4.07
N VAL A 464 -20.96 -25.41 4.55
CA VAL A 464 -20.75 -25.19 5.98
C VAL A 464 -21.02 -23.73 6.28
N VAL A 465 -21.87 -23.49 7.28
CA VAL A 465 -22.18 -22.15 7.78
C VAL A 465 -21.74 -22.03 9.23
N GLY A 466 -20.81 -21.12 9.48
CA GLY A 466 -20.34 -20.75 10.80
C GLY A 466 -21.14 -19.59 11.36
N ALA A 467 -21.41 -19.62 12.66
CA ALA A 467 -22.17 -18.57 13.32
C ALA A 467 -21.44 -17.95 14.50
N GLN A 468 -22.05 -16.88 15.01
CA GLN A 468 -21.58 -16.11 16.17
C GLN A 468 -21.46 -16.93 17.45
N ASP A 469 -22.24 -18.00 17.61
CA ASP A 469 -22.21 -18.89 18.78
C ASP A 469 -21.11 -19.98 18.71
N GLY A 470 -20.31 -19.99 17.65
CA GLY A 470 -19.20 -20.91 17.46
C GLY A 470 -19.58 -22.31 16.94
N LYS A 471 -20.84 -22.57 16.60
CA LYS A 471 -21.20 -23.85 15.95
C LYS A 471 -21.03 -23.77 14.44
N LEU A 472 -20.66 -24.89 13.84
CA LEU A 472 -20.62 -25.07 12.38
C LEU A 472 -21.84 -25.91 12.00
N ARG A 473 -22.68 -25.39 11.10
CA ARG A 473 -23.86 -26.10 10.60
C ARG A 473 -23.55 -26.60 9.19
N ILE A 474 -23.78 -27.88 8.97
CA ILE A 474 -23.59 -28.55 7.70
C ILE A 474 -24.94 -28.61 6.99
N TYR A 475 -24.98 -28.12 5.76
CA TYR A 475 -26.15 -28.12 4.90
C TYR A 475 -25.89 -28.96 3.66
N SER A 476 -26.79 -29.88 3.34
CA SER A 476 -26.82 -30.51 2.02
C SER A 476 -27.57 -29.61 1.04
N ILE A 477 -27.04 -29.54 -0.18
CA ILE A 477 -27.58 -28.77 -1.30
C ILE A 477 -28.01 -29.74 -2.39
N ASN A 478 -29.33 -29.84 -2.61
CA ASN A 478 -29.91 -30.65 -3.66
C ASN A 478 -30.79 -29.77 -4.56
N GLY A 479 -30.21 -29.29 -5.67
CA GLY A 479 -30.88 -28.35 -6.56
C GLY A 479 -31.12 -27.00 -5.90
N ASP A 480 -32.38 -26.66 -5.67
CA ASP A 480 -32.82 -25.44 -4.99
C ASP A 480 -33.04 -25.63 -3.48
N THR A 481 -32.90 -26.84 -2.97
CA THR A 481 -33.23 -27.16 -1.59
C THR A 481 -31.98 -27.21 -0.72
N VAL A 482 -32.00 -26.47 0.39
CA VAL A 482 -30.92 -26.42 1.40
C VAL A 482 -31.45 -27.00 2.70
N THR A 483 -30.88 -28.13 3.15
CA THR A 483 -31.32 -28.84 4.36
C THR A 483 -30.19 -28.96 5.36
N GLU A 484 -30.44 -28.58 6.62
CA GLU A 484 -29.47 -28.78 7.71
C GLU A 484 -29.35 -30.28 8.03
N GLU A 485 -28.13 -30.81 7.95
CA GLU A 485 -27.86 -32.22 8.23
C GLU A 485 -27.18 -32.46 9.57
N ALA A 486 -26.32 -31.53 10.00
CA ALA A 486 -25.57 -31.68 11.24
C ALA A 486 -25.10 -30.34 11.81
N VAL A 487 -24.82 -30.37 13.11
CA VAL A 487 -24.22 -29.27 13.85
C VAL A 487 -22.97 -29.79 14.55
N LEU A 488 -21.83 -29.14 14.29
CA LEU A 488 -20.55 -29.46 14.90
C LEU A 488 -20.22 -28.41 15.96
N GLU A 489 -19.94 -28.89 17.17
CA GLU A 489 -19.71 -28.06 18.35
C GLU A 489 -18.29 -28.28 18.88
N LYS A 490 -17.36 -27.42 18.47
CA LYS A 490 -15.96 -27.46 18.93
C LYS A 490 -15.39 -26.09 19.27
N HIS A 491 -15.67 -25.10 18.43
CA HIS A 491 -15.19 -23.75 18.62
C HIS A 491 -15.91 -23.08 19.79
N ARG A 492 -15.18 -22.23 20.51
CA ARG A 492 -15.71 -21.51 21.68
C ARG A 492 -16.08 -20.07 21.36
N GLY A 493 -15.74 -19.60 20.17
CA GLY A 493 -16.01 -18.25 19.71
C GLY A 493 -16.62 -18.26 18.33
N ALA A 494 -17.11 -17.09 17.91
CA ALA A 494 -17.63 -16.86 16.56
C ALA A 494 -16.66 -17.36 15.48
N ILE A 495 -17.22 -18.04 14.48
CA ILE A 495 -16.44 -18.56 13.35
C ILE A 495 -16.03 -17.40 12.45
N THR A 496 -14.75 -17.33 12.07
CA THR A 496 -14.21 -16.24 11.26
C THR A 496 -13.96 -16.63 9.81
N SER A 497 -13.54 -17.87 9.57
CA SER A 497 -13.22 -18.35 8.22
C SER A 497 -13.44 -19.86 8.13
N ILE A 498 -13.94 -20.30 6.97
CA ILE A 498 -14.15 -21.70 6.63
C ILE A 498 -13.71 -21.89 5.18
N HIS A 499 -12.96 -22.95 4.89
CA HIS A 499 -12.63 -23.33 3.53
C HIS A 499 -12.55 -24.85 3.39
N TYR A 500 -13.13 -25.39 2.32
CA TYR A 500 -12.96 -26.78 1.93
C TYR A 500 -11.57 -27.05 1.33
N SER A 501 -11.09 -28.27 1.49
CA SER A 501 -9.93 -28.75 0.73
C SER A 501 -10.30 -28.90 -0.76
N PRO A 502 -9.35 -28.67 -1.70
CA PRO A 502 -9.60 -28.82 -3.13
C PRO A 502 -10.12 -30.19 -3.56
N ASP A 503 -9.71 -31.26 -2.88
CA ASP A 503 -10.16 -32.63 -3.12
C ASP A 503 -11.53 -32.97 -2.50
N VAL A 504 -12.15 -32.01 -1.80
CA VAL A 504 -13.45 -32.14 -1.11
C VAL A 504 -13.45 -33.20 0.01
N SER A 505 -12.30 -33.73 0.43
CA SER A 505 -12.24 -34.74 1.50
C SER A 505 -12.33 -34.11 2.90
N MET A 506 -12.00 -32.83 3.03
CA MET A 506 -11.87 -32.12 4.30
C MET A 506 -12.39 -30.69 4.21
N PHE A 507 -12.56 -30.06 5.37
CA PHE A 507 -12.67 -28.61 5.48
C PHE A 507 -12.00 -28.11 6.75
N ALA A 508 -11.53 -26.87 6.70
CA ALA A 508 -10.90 -26.20 7.82
C ALA A 508 -11.81 -25.06 8.30
N SER A 509 -11.88 -24.87 9.61
CA SER A 509 -12.61 -23.79 10.25
C SER A 509 -11.72 -23.07 11.26
N ALA A 510 -11.95 -21.77 11.44
CA ALA A 510 -11.24 -20.95 12.40
C ALA A 510 -12.18 -20.02 13.17
N ASP A 511 -11.80 -19.64 14.38
CA ASP A 511 -12.59 -18.77 15.25
C ASP A 511 -11.85 -17.52 15.78
N VAL A 512 -12.63 -16.63 16.40
CA VAL A 512 -12.12 -15.43 17.08
C VAL A 512 -11.24 -15.73 18.30
N ASN A 513 -11.35 -16.94 18.86
CA ASN A 513 -10.63 -17.39 20.05
C ASN A 513 -9.31 -18.12 19.72
N ARG A 514 -8.81 -17.94 18.48
CA ARG A 514 -7.50 -18.37 17.98
C ARG A 514 -7.42 -19.85 17.66
N GLU A 515 -8.54 -20.57 17.68
CA GLU A 515 -8.58 -21.99 17.36
C GLU A 515 -8.88 -22.18 15.88
N ALA A 516 -8.02 -22.94 15.19
CA ALA A 516 -8.36 -23.57 13.94
C ALA A 516 -8.48 -25.09 14.10
N VAL A 517 -9.32 -25.70 13.27
CA VAL A 517 -9.61 -27.13 13.28
C VAL A 517 -9.78 -27.61 11.84
N VAL A 518 -9.27 -28.81 11.54
CA VAL A 518 -9.55 -29.51 10.28
C VAL A 518 -10.46 -30.69 10.56
N TRP A 519 -11.49 -30.80 9.74
CA TRP A 519 -12.53 -31.80 9.82
C TRP A 519 -12.46 -32.72 8.61
N ASP A 520 -12.69 -34.00 8.83
CA ASP A 520 -12.98 -34.94 7.77
C ASP A 520 -14.45 -34.78 7.34
N ARG A 521 -14.68 -34.64 6.02
CA ARG A 521 -16.02 -34.37 5.50
C ARG A 521 -16.98 -35.54 5.71
N ALA A 522 -16.51 -36.77 5.47
CA ALA A 522 -17.37 -37.96 5.45
C ALA A 522 -17.76 -38.41 6.86
N SER A 523 -16.79 -38.47 7.78
CA SER A 523 -17.00 -38.87 9.17
C SER A 523 -17.48 -37.73 10.07
N ARG A 524 -17.25 -36.48 9.66
CA ARG A 524 -17.48 -35.26 10.47
C ARG A 524 -16.64 -35.21 11.75
N GLU A 525 -15.59 -36.02 11.81
CA GLU A 525 -14.65 -36.05 12.92
C GLU A 525 -13.48 -35.07 12.70
N ILE A 526 -12.80 -34.73 13.79
CA ILE A 526 -11.67 -33.81 13.75
C ILE A 526 -10.42 -34.57 13.32
N LYS A 527 -9.86 -34.19 12.16
CA LYS A 527 -8.62 -34.76 11.62
C LYS A 527 -7.37 -34.08 12.20
N LEU A 528 -7.37 -32.76 12.29
CA LEU A 528 -6.29 -31.98 12.93
C LEU A 528 -6.87 -31.06 14.00
N LYS A 529 -6.35 -31.20 15.22
CA LYS A 529 -6.74 -30.41 16.40
C LYS A 529 -5.57 -29.61 16.95
N ASN A 530 -5.86 -28.74 17.92
CA ASN A 530 -4.88 -27.95 18.68
C ASN A 530 -4.06 -26.98 17.81
N MET A 531 -4.65 -26.42 16.76
CA MET A 531 -4.04 -25.30 16.01
C MET A 531 -4.30 -23.99 16.77
N LEU A 532 -3.72 -23.88 17.97
CA LEU A 532 -3.92 -22.80 18.95
C LEU A 532 -2.67 -21.90 19.10
N TYR A 533 -1.88 -21.79 18.04
CA TYR A 533 -0.57 -21.13 18.08
C TYR A 533 -0.61 -19.64 17.75
N HIS A 534 -1.75 -19.13 17.30
CA HIS A 534 -1.97 -17.70 17.14
C HIS A 534 -2.21 -17.03 18.48
N THR A 535 -1.78 -15.78 18.62
CA THR A 535 -1.98 -14.99 19.84
C THR A 535 -3.18 -14.04 19.74
N ALA A 536 -3.76 -13.87 18.54
CA ALA A 536 -4.96 -13.08 18.28
C ALA A 536 -5.88 -13.78 17.27
N ARG A 537 -7.10 -13.25 17.07
CA ARG A 537 -8.13 -13.85 16.22
C ARG A 537 -7.59 -14.25 14.84
N ILE A 538 -8.03 -15.41 14.35
CA ILE A 538 -7.71 -15.86 12.98
C ILE A 538 -8.67 -15.16 12.04
N ASN A 539 -8.17 -14.55 10.97
CA ASN A 539 -8.98 -13.84 9.98
C ASN A 539 -9.29 -14.71 8.76
N THR A 540 -8.38 -15.61 8.36
CA THR A 540 -8.49 -16.36 7.10
C THR A 540 -7.79 -17.70 7.17
N VAL A 541 -8.24 -18.66 6.35
CA VAL A 541 -7.69 -20.00 6.19
C VAL A 541 -7.58 -20.32 4.69
N ALA A 542 -6.54 -21.04 4.29
CA ALA A 542 -6.37 -21.48 2.91
C ALA A 542 -5.75 -22.89 2.84
N TRP A 543 -6.03 -23.61 1.76
CA TRP A 543 -5.52 -24.96 1.50
C TRP A 543 -4.52 -24.98 0.36
N SER A 544 -3.52 -25.86 0.44
CA SER A 544 -2.68 -26.16 -0.72
C SER A 544 -3.47 -26.93 -1.78
N PRO A 545 -3.10 -26.83 -3.07
CA PRO A 545 -3.80 -27.53 -4.15
C PRO A 545 -3.85 -29.05 -3.99
N ASP A 546 -2.83 -29.66 -3.40
CA ASP A 546 -2.76 -31.09 -3.08
C ASP A 546 -3.53 -31.49 -1.80
N SER A 547 -4.23 -30.55 -1.15
CA SER A 547 -5.00 -30.77 0.09
C SER A 547 -4.18 -31.25 1.29
N ARG A 548 -2.84 -31.15 1.24
CA ARG A 548 -1.96 -31.63 2.33
C ARG A 548 -1.60 -30.57 3.37
N LEU A 549 -1.56 -29.30 2.96
CA LEU A 549 -1.24 -28.18 3.84
C LEU A 549 -2.47 -27.31 4.06
N VAL A 550 -2.59 -26.80 5.27
CA VAL A 550 -3.54 -25.76 5.64
C VAL A 550 -2.78 -24.59 6.25
N ALA A 551 -3.05 -23.38 5.77
CA ALA A 551 -2.46 -22.16 6.29
C ALA A 551 -3.54 -21.32 7.00
N THR A 552 -3.15 -20.63 8.06
CA THR A 552 -4.00 -19.70 8.81
C THR A 552 -3.33 -18.33 8.90
N GLY A 553 -4.10 -17.26 8.68
CA GLY A 553 -3.66 -15.88 8.80
C GLY A 553 -4.40 -15.16 9.93
N SER A 554 -3.67 -14.43 10.78
CA SER A 554 -4.23 -13.82 12.00
C SER A 554 -3.94 -12.33 12.13
N LEU A 555 -4.72 -11.69 13.00
CA LEU A 555 -4.50 -10.33 13.49
C LEU A 555 -3.18 -10.18 14.26
N ASP A 556 -2.58 -11.28 14.73
CA ASP A 556 -1.28 -11.27 15.41
C ASP A 556 -0.08 -11.03 14.49
N THR A 557 -0.32 -10.60 13.25
CA THR A 557 0.67 -10.36 12.18
C THR A 557 1.31 -11.62 11.60
N CYS A 558 0.96 -12.81 12.08
CA CYS A 558 1.58 -14.06 11.63
C CYS A 558 0.70 -14.82 10.64
N ALA A 559 1.37 -15.61 9.79
CA ALA A 559 0.77 -16.71 9.06
C ALA A 559 1.38 -18.03 9.57
N ILE A 560 0.57 -19.07 9.74
CA ILE A 560 1.04 -20.38 10.20
C ILE A 560 0.59 -21.45 9.21
N VAL A 561 1.51 -22.32 8.80
CA VAL A 561 1.24 -23.45 7.91
C VAL A 561 1.33 -24.75 8.71
N TYR A 562 0.34 -25.61 8.52
CA TYR A 562 0.22 -26.92 9.14
C TYR A 562 0.14 -27.99 8.06
N GLU A 563 0.69 -29.17 8.37
CA GLU A 563 0.58 -30.36 7.53
C GLU A 563 -0.39 -31.32 8.21
N ILE A 564 -1.37 -31.81 7.45
CA ILE A 564 -2.51 -32.56 8.01
C ILE A 564 -2.08 -33.83 8.75
N ASP A 565 -1.10 -34.55 8.21
CA ASP A 565 -0.63 -35.82 8.77
C ASP A 565 0.41 -35.67 9.88
N LYS A 566 0.74 -34.43 10.27
CA LYS A 566 1.68 -34.14 11.35
C LYS A 566 0.96 -33.48 12.52
N PRO A 567 1.46 -33.65 13.77
CA PRO A 567 0.94 -32.90 14.90
C PRO A 567 1.03 -31.39 14.64
N ALA A 568 0.02 -30.62 15.07
CA ALA A 568 -0.01 -29.17 14.88
C ALA A 568 1.23 -28.44 15.49
N ALA A 569 1.97 -29.09 16.41
CA ALA A 569 3.23 -28.57 16.93
C ALA A 569 4.33 -28.45 15.86
N SER A 570 4.31 -29.28 14.82
CA SER A 570 5.27 -29.30 13.70
C SER A 570 5.06 -28.20 12.67
N ARG A 571 4.17 -27.24 12.97
CA ARG A 571 3.85 -26.09 12.13
C ARG A 571 5.05 -25.27 11.69
N ILE A 572 4.88 -24.55 10.59
CA ILE A 572 5.81 -23.51 10.13
C ILE A 572 5.18 -22.16 10.43
N THR A 573 5.82 -21.34 11.27
CA THR A 573 5.33 -20.01 11.64
C THR A 573 6.09 -18.92 10.89
N ILE A 574 5.36 -18.13 10.11
CA ILE A 574 5.85 -16.90 9.46
C ILE A 574 5.49 -15.73 10.39
N LYS A 575 6.48 -15.24 11.13
CA LYS A 575 6.31 -14.10 12.05
C LYS A 575 6.38 -12.78 11.28
N GLY A 576 5.52 -11.83 11.63
CA GLY A 576 5.54 -10.49 11.03
C GLY A 576 5.26 -10.52 9.52
N ALA A 577 4.39 -11.42 9.07
CA ALA A 577 4.00 -11.53 7.67
C ALA A 577 3.37 -10.23 7.16
N HIS A 578 2.49 -9.61 7.96
CA HIS A 578 1.87 -8.32 7.66
C HIS A 578 1.60 -7.54 8.95
N LEU A 579 2.11 -6.31 9.02
CA LEU A 579 1.80 -5.39 10.12
C LEU A 579 0.30 -5.07 10.13
N GLY A 580 -0.33 -5.16 11.30
CA GLY A 580 -1.77 -4.94 11.47
C GLY A 580 -2.64 -6.20 11.29
N GLY A 581 -2.13 -7.21 10.58
CA GLY A 581 -2.78 -8.52 10.47
C GLY A 581 -2.81 -9.05 9.05
N VAL A 582 -2.93 -10.38 8.94
CA VAL A 582 -3.10 -11.10 7.67
C VAL A 582 -4.60 -11.24 7.38
N HIS A 583 -5.03 -10.79 6.21
CA HIS A 583 -6.44 -10.78 5.79
C HIS A 583 -6.70 -11.59 4.52
N GLY A 584 -5.71 -11.70 3.63
CA GLY A 584 -5.77 -12.55 2.44
C GLY A 584 -4.72 -13.66 2.51
N LEU A 585 -5.10 -14.86 2.08
CA LEU A 585 -4.26 -16.04 2.12
C LEU A 585 -4.60 -16.98 0.97
N THR A 586 -3.62 -17.42 0.19
CA THR A 586 -3.83 -18.42 -0.86
C THR A 586 -2.52 -19.18 -1.16
N PHE A 587 -2.63 -20.39 -1.67
CA PHE A 587 -1.47 -21.16 -2.15
C PHE A 587 -1.39 -21.09 -3.66
N VAL A 588 -0.21 -20.74 -4.18
CA VAL A 588 0.06 -20.69 -5.62
C VAL A 588 0.37 -22.08 -6.18
N ASP A 589 1.02 -22.91 -5.38
CA ASP A 589 1.27 -24.33 -5.61
C ASP A 589 1.41 -25.04 -4.24
N ASN A 590 1.88 -26.28 -4.23
CA ASN A 590 1.89 -27.13 -3.05
C ASN A 590 2.85 -26.66 -1.94
N ASP A 591 3.74 -25.72 -2.22
CA ASP A 591 4.73 -25.23 -1.27
C ASP A 591 4.96 -23.71 -1.33
N THR A 592 4.17 -22.96 -2.10
CA THR A 592 4.28 -21.50 -2.19
C THR A 592 3.02 -20.83 -1.66
N LEU A 593 3.16 -20.13 -0.54
CA LEU A 593 2.08 -19.42 0.14
C LEU A 593 2.11 -17.93 -0.21
N VAL A 594 0.96 -17.34 -0.50
CA VAL A 594 0.80 -15.90 -0.69
C VAL A 594 -0.04 -15.32 0.42
N THR A 595 0.47 -14.26 1.04
CA THR A 595 -0.19 -13.56 2.14
C THR A 595 -0.44 -12.11 1.73
N ALA A 596 -1.56 -11.54 2.20
CA ALA A 596 -1.85 -10.11 2.13
C ALA A 596 -2.46 -9.62 3.44
N GLY A 597 -2.32 -8.32 3.73
CA GLY A 597 -2.74 -7.80 5.02
C GLY A 597 -3.02 -6.30 5.07
N GLU A 598 -3.07 -5.80 6.31
CA GLU A 598 -3.41 -4.41 6.62
C GLU A 598 -2.37 -3.41 6.10
N ASP A 599 -1.11 -3.84 5.99
CA ASP A 599 -0.01 -3.04 5.41
C ASP A 599 -0.07 -2.87 3.89
N ALA A 600 -1.17 -3.32 3.25
CA ALA A 600 -1.44 -3.20 1.82
C ALA A 600 -0.41 -3.88 0.89
N CYS A 601 0.49 -4.68 1.46
CA CYS A 601 1.46 -5.46 0.71
C CYS A 601 0.94 -6.87 0.45
N ILE A 602 1.51 -7.53 -0.57
CA ILE A 602 1.37 -8.97 -0.80
C ILE A 602 2.76 -9.57 -0.74
N ARG A 603 2.91 -10.71 -0.08
CA ARG A 603 4.18 -11.42 0.08
C ARG A 603 4.05 -12.87 -0.34
N VAL A 604 5.06 -13.36 -1.05
CA VAL A 604 5.12 -14.74 -1.55
C VAL A 604 6.21 -15.47 -0.77
N TRP A 605 5.84 -16.58 -0.15
CA TRP A 605 6.68 -17.36 0.74
C TRP A 605 6.87 -18.77 0.21
N LYS A 606 8.12 -19.22 0.10
CA LYS A 606 8.42 -20.63 -0.15
C LYS A 606 8.45 -21.38 1.16
N VAL A 607 7.61 -22.39 1.29
CA VAL A 607 7.45 -23.21 2.48
C VAL A 607 8.27 -24.48 2.28
N ALA A 608 9.54 -24.44 2.66
CA ALA A 608 10.41 -25.61 2.58
C ALA A 608 9.98 -26.67 3.60
N GLN A 609 9.72 -27.87 3.08
CA GLN A 609 9.46 -29.07 3.88
C GLN A 609 10.77 -29.54 4.50
N GLN A 610 10.77 -29.71 5.82
CA GLN A 610 11.86 -30.38 6.54
C GLN A 610 11.68 -31.88 6.44
#